data_AF-A0A519Z3N8-F1
#
_entry.id   AF-A0A519Z3N8-F1
#
_cell.length_a   1.000
_cell.length_b   1.000
_cell.length_c   1.000
_cell.angle_alpha   90.00
_cell.angle_beta   90.00
_cell.angle_gamma   90.00
#
_symmetry.space_group_name_H-M   'P 1'
#
loop_
_entity.id
_entity.type
_entity.pdbx_description
1 polymer ?
#
loop_
_entity_poly.entity_id
_entity_poly.type
_entity_poly.pdbx_seq_one_letter_code
_entity_poly.pdbx_strand_id
1 'polypeptide(L)'
;MEIERMFLLMLHVLCVVGAAIGIALADLSLFRTQRVDRALLRTGSRLVASALGLLWISGLLIIWIDTGFDLAVIAARPKLVAKVLVALLLTLNGHLLHRFFFKAVNRPPTHAGRAASGAAAMAAVSGASWLYAGFLGLAKPLATVIGLPGFATIFLAVLALCGLFVTRWVRPRVLQIYQRQSPG
;
A
#
# COMPACT_ATOMS: atom_id res chain seq x y z
N MET A 1 -18.02 8.44 -24.64
CA MET A 1 -17.08 8.34 -23.51
C MET A 1 -17.22 7.06 -22.67
N GLU A 2 -18.24 6.20 -22.85
CA GLU A 2 -18.36 4.98 -22.02
C GLU A 2 -17.26 3.94 -22.26
N ILE A 3 -16.85 3.74 -23.53
CA ILE A 3 -15.78 2.80 -23.90
C ILE A 3 -14.42 3.24 -23.34
N GLU A 4 -14.09 4.54 -23.44
CA GLU A 4 -12.85 5.12 -22.90
C GLU A 4 -12.78 4.94 -21.38
N ARG A 5 -13.89 5.24 -20.70
CA ARG A 5 -14.02 5.05 -19.25
C ARG A 5 -13.84 3.59 -18.86
N MET A 6 -14.43 2.65 -19.60
CA MET A 6 -14.25 1.22 -19.38
C MET A 6 -12.78 0.79 -19.57
N PHE A 7 -12.12 1.27 -20.62
CA PHE A 7 -10.71 0.98 -20.87
C PHE A 7 -9.80 1.49 -19.75
N LEU A 8 -10.04 2.72 -19.26
CA LEU A 8 -9.32 3.28 -18.12
C LEU A 8 -9.53 2.48 -16.84
N LEU A 9 -10.76 2.03 -16.57
CA LEU A 9 -11.05 1.17 -15.42
C LEU A 9 -10.31 -0.17 -15.52
N MET A 10 -10.29 -0.79 -16.70
CA MET A 10 -9.58 -2.04 -16.94
C MET A 10 -8.07 -1.86 -16.75
N LEU A 11 -7.48 -0.79 -17.30
CA LEU A 11 -6.08 -0.44 -17.10
C LEU A 11 -5.77 -0.20 -15.61
N HIS A 12 -6.65 0.51 -14.90
CA HIS A 12 -6.50 0.75 -13.46
C HIS A 12 -6.47 -0.56 -12.67
N VAL A 13 -7.40 -1.49 -12.96
CA VAL A 13 -7.42 -2.83 -12.33
C VAL A 13 -6.14 -3.62 -12.66
N LEU A 14 -5.67 -3.57 -13.92
CA LEU A 14 -4.41 -4.22 -14.30
C LEU A 14 -3.22 -3.67 -13.50
N CYS A 15 -3.19 -2.36 -13.24
CA CYS A 15 -2.17 -1.75 -12.38
C CYS A 15 -2.26 -2.23 -10.92
N VAL A 16 -3.46 -2.45 -10.38
CA VAL A 16 -3.63 -3.06 -9.04
C VAL A 16 -3.05 -4.47 -9.01
N VAL A 17 -3.32 -5.28 -10.04
CA VAL A 17 -2.75 -6.64 -10.17
C VAL A 17 -1.22 -6.59 -10.28
N GLY A 18 -0.68 -5.68 -11.10
CA GLY A 18 0.76 -5.46 -11.21
C GLY A 18 1.40 -5.09 -9.87
N ALA A 19 0.76 -4.23 -9.09
CA ALA A 19 1.21 -3.90 -7.74
C ALA A 19 1.17 -5.13 -6.81
N ALA A 20 0.12 -5.94 -6.86
CA ALA A 20 0.01 -7.16 -6.07
C ALA A 20 1.15 -8.15 -6.39
N ILE A 21 1.52 -8.30 -7.66
CA ILE A 21 2.68 -9.11 -8.08
C ILE A 21 3.98 -8.51 -7.50
N GLY A 22 4.16 -7.19 -7.58
CA GLY A 22 5.32 -6.51 -7.02
C GLY A 22 5.46 -6.69 -5.50
N ILE A 23 4.35 -6.63 -4.77
CA ILE A 23 4.30 -6.89 -3.32
C ILE A 23 4.70 -8.34 -3.05
N ALA A 24 4.13 -9.31 -3.77
CA ALA A 24 4.46 -10.72 -3.60
C ALA A 24 5.95 -11.01 -3.85
N LEU A 25 6.56 -10.40 -4.87
CA LEU A 25 8.00 -10.52 -5.12
C LEU A 25 8.84 -9.90 -3.99
N ALA A 26 8.44 -8.73 -3.48
CA ALA A 26 9.10 -8.10 -2.34
C ALA A 26 9.00 -8.95 -1.07
N ASP A 27 7.83 -9.54 -0.79
CA ASP A 27 7.63 -10.42 0.35
C ASP A 27 8.43 -11.72 0.20
N LEU A 28 8.42 -12.35 -0.97
CA LEU A 28 9.25 -13.52 -1.26
C LEU A 28 10.73 -13.24 -1.00
N SER A 29 11.23 -12.05 -1.35
CA SER A 29 12.62 -11.69 -1.11
C SER A 29 13.00 -11.61 0.39
N LEU A 30 12.01 -11.40 1.25
CA LEU A 30 12.17 -11.32 2.71
C LEU A 30 11.96 -12.67 3.40
N PHE A 31 11.05 -13.51 2.88
CA PHE A 31 10.65 -14.75 3.55
C PHE A 31 11.25 -16.03 2.95
N ARG A 32 11.73 -16.02 1.69
CA ARG A 32 12.21 -17.23 1.02
C ARG A 32 13.58 -17.70 1.53
N THR A 33 14.47 -16.79 1.90
CA THR A 33 15.86 -17.09 2.26
C THR A 33 16.22 -16.49 3.62
N GLN A 34 17.22 -17.07 4.30
CA GLN A 34 17.71 -16.54 5.57
C GLN A 34 18.37 -15.14 5.46
N ARG A 35 18.76 -14.76 4.24
CA ARG A 35 19.26 -13.42 3.89
C ARG A 35 18.28 -12.78 2.92
N VAL A 36 18.17 -11.46 2.96
CA VAL A 36 17.29 -10.70 2.07
C VAL A 36 17.83 -10.77 0.64
N ASP A 37 17.02 -11.25 -0.31
CA ASP A 37 17.35 -11.19 -1.73
C ASP A 37 17.15 -9.76 -2.24
N ARG A 38 18.25 -9.01 -2.30
CA ARG A 38 18.22 -7.60 -2.69
C ARG A 38 17.79 -7.38 -4.14
N ALA A 39 18.07 -8.32 -5.03
CA ALA A 39 17.70 -8.20 -6.43
C ALA A 39 16.18 -8.34 -6.57
N LEU A 40 15.61 -9.39 -5.97
CA LEU A 40 14.17 -9.61 -5.97
C LEU A 40 13.41 -8.50 -5.24
N LEU A 41 13.93 -8.04 -4.11
CA LEU A 41 13.35 -6.91 -3.35
C LEU A 41 13.30 -5.63 -4.18
N ARG A 42 14.39 -5.32 -4.91
CA ARG A 42 14.46 -4.14 -5.78
C ARG A 42 13.51 -4.24 -6.96
N THR A 43 13.38 -5.42 -7.56
CA THR A 43 12.44 -5.68 -8.65
C THR A 43 11.00 -5.52 -8.18
N GLY A 44 10.62 -6.16 -7.07
CA GLY A 44 9.28 -6.02 -6.47
C GLY A 44 8.97 -4.57 -6.12
N SER A 45 9.88 -3.88 -5.42
CA SER A 45 9.73 -2.47 -5.06
C SER A 45 9.55 -1.55 -6.26
N ARG A 46 10.33 -1.73 -7.34
CA ARG A 46 10.17 -0.97 -8.58
C ARG A 46 8.84 -1.22 -9.25
N LEU A 47 8.40 -2.48 -9.29
CA LEU A 47 7.11 -2.84 -9.88
C LEU A 47 5.95 -2.19 -9.12
N VAL A 48 5.98 -2.22 -7.77
CA VAL A 48 4.98 -1.52 -6.94
C VAL A 48 5.02 -0.01 -7.17
N ALA A 49 6.19 0.61 -7.21
CA ALA A 49 6.32 2.05 -7.43
C ALA A 49 5.78 2.48 -8.81
N SER A 50 6.13 1.74 -9.87
CA SER A 50 5.62 2.00 -11.23
C SER A 50 4.11 1.79 -11.30
N ALA A 51 3.59 0.71 -10.71
CA ALA A 51 2.16 0.43 -10.67
C ALA A 51 1.40 1.52 -9.90
N LEU A 52 1.93 2.00 -8.77
CA LEU A 52 1.34 3.10 -8.01
C LEU A 52 1.32 4.41 -8.81
N GLY A 53 2.38 4.70 -9.59
CA GLY A 53 2.39 5.84 -10.51
C GLY A 53 1.30 5.74 -11.59
N LEU A 54 1.14 4.55 -12.20
CA LEU A 54 0.09 4.32 -13.19
C LEU A 54 -1.32 4.34 -12.57
N LEU A 55 -1.48 3.88 -11.33
CA LEU A 55 -2.74 3.97 -10.59
C LEU A 55 -3.14 5.43 -10.33
N TRP A 56 -2.17 6.30 -10.01
CA TRP A 56 -2.40 7.73 -9.88
C TRP A 56 -2.86 8.34 -11.20
N ILE A 57 -2.14 8.08 -12.31
CA ILE A 57 -2.47 8.61 -13.63
C ILE A 57 -3.89 8.16 -14.05
N SER A 58 -4.13 6.85 -14.05
CA SER A 58 -5.44 6.29 -14.42
C SER A 58 -6.56 6.75 -13.49
N GLY A 59 -6.30 6.82 -12.17
CA GLY A 59 -7.27 7.28 -11.18
C GLY A 59 -7.65 8.75 -11.38
N LEU A 60 -6.68 9.64 -11.61
CA LEU A 60 -6.92 11.05 -11.88
C LEU A 60 -7.68 11.26 -13.19
N LEU A 61 -7.38 10.50 -14.25
CA LEU A 61 -8.13 10.55 -15.49
C LEU A 61 -9.59 10.12 -15.30
N ILE A 62 -9.85 9.07 -14.52
CA ILE A 62 -11.22 8.64 -14.20
C ILE A 62 -11.94 9.73 -13.40
N ILE A 63 -11.28 10.36 -12.41
CA ILE A 63 -11.86 11.46 -11.63
C ILE A 63 -12.19 12.64 -12.54
N TRP A 64 -11.28 13.00 -13.45
CA TRP A 64 -11.49 14.08 -14.41
C TRP A 64 -12.72 13.81 -15.30
N ILE A 65 -12.85 12.61 -15.85
CA ILE A 65 -14.03 12.24 -16.67
C ILE A 65 -15.32 12.27 -15.84
N ASP A 66 -15.28 11.76 -14.61
CA ASP A 66 -16.48 11.59 -13.78
C ASP A 66 -16.92 12.86 -13.02
N THR A 67 -16.05 13.87 -12.89
CA THR A 67 -16.28 15.07 -12.05
C THR A 67 -15.73 16.38 -12.59
N GLY A 68 -14.88 16.38 -13.62
CA GLY A 68 -14.18 17.57 -14.10
C GLY A 68 -13.21 18.19 -13.09
N PHE A 69 -12.81 17.45 -12.04
CA PHE A 69 -12.10 17.97 -10.86
C PHE A 69 -12.88 19.03 -10.05
N ASP A 70 -14.20 19.04 -10.14
CA ASP A 70 -15.02 19.83 -9.23
C ASP A 70 -14.88 19.31 -7.79
N LEU A 71 -14.25 20.11 -6.94
CA LEU A 71 -13.98 19.76 -5.54
C LEU A 71 -15.26 19.56 -4.72
N ALA A 72 -16.35 20.29 -5.03
CA ALA A 72 -17.63 20.11 -4.35
C ALA A 72 -18.24 18.75 -4.71
N VAL A 73 -18.19 18.36 -5.98
CA VAL A 73 -18.65 17.04 -6.46
C VAL A 73 -17.81 15.91 -5.88
N ILE A 74 -16.48 16.09 -5.79
CA ILE A 74 -15.58 15.10 -5.19
C ILE A 74 -15.87 14.95 -3.68
N ALA A 75 -15.99 16.06 -2.95
CA ALA A 75 -16.27 16.05 -1.51
C ALA A 75 -17.63 15.41 -1.19
N ALA A 76 -18.62 15.60 -2.06
CA ALA A 76 -19.94 14.99 -1.94
C ALA A 76 -19.96 13.47 -2.22
N ARG A 77 -18.83 12.86 -2.64
CA ARG A 77 -18.71 11.42 -2.93
C ARG A 77 -17.77 10.75 -1.92
N PRO A 78 -18.26 10.32 -0.74
CA PRO A 78 -17.43 9.75 0.33
C PRO A 78 -16.50 8.62 -0.09
N LYS A 79 -17.00 7.70 -0.93
CA LYS A 79 -16.21 6.59 -1.48
C LYS A 79 -15.02 7.09 -2.31
N LEU A 80 -15.21 8.17 -3.08
CA LEU A 80 -14.14 8.75 -3.91
C LEU A 80 -13.09 9.43 -3.03
N VAL A 81 -13.53 10.23 -2.05
CA VAL A 81 -12.63 10.85 -1.06
C VAL A 81 -11.79 9.79 -0.35
N ALA A 82 -12.41 8.69 0.11
CA ALA A 82 -11.69 7.59 0.74
C ALA A 82 -10.63 6.97 -0.18
N LYS A 83 -10.92 6.77 -1.48
CA LYS A 83 -9.94 6.26 -2.45
C LYS A 83 -8.72 7.18 -2.58
N VAL A 84 -8.94 8.49 -2.70
CA VAL A 84 -7.86 9.48 -2.83
C VAL A 84 -7.00 9.52 -1.58
N LEU A 85 -7.62 9.54 -0.39
CA LEU A 85 -6.89 9.52 0.89
C LEU A 85 -6.00 8.27 1.03
N VAL A 86 -6.49 7.11 0.60
CA VAL A 86 -5.73 5.85 0.66
C VAL A 86 -4.60 5.85 -0.35
N ALA A 87 -4.82 6.38 -1.56
CA ALA A 87 -3.76 6.53 -2.55
C ALA A 87 -2.64 7.46 -2.04
N LEU A 88 -3.00 8.57 -1.39
CA LEU A 88 -2.03 9.49 -0.74
C LEU A 88 -1.27 8.77 0.38
N LEU A 89 -1.96 8.01 1.22
CA LEU A 89 -1.35 7.26 2.30
C LEU A 89 -0.36 6.20 1.78
N LEU A 90 -0.72 5.47 0.71
CA LEU A 90 0.17 4.53 0.03
C LEU A 90 1.43 5.24 -0.50
N THR A 91 1.27 6.40 -1.14
CA THR A 91 2.40 7.16 -1.66
C THR A 91 3.33 7.65 -0.54
N LEU A 92 2.78 8.21 0.53
CA LEU A 92 3.56 8.66 1.67
C LEU A 92 4.27 7.48 2.36
N ASN A 93 3.55 6.40 2.64
CA ASN A 93 4.11 5.21 3.28
C ASN A 93 5.18 4.54 2.40
N GLY A 94 4.98 4.49 1.08
CA GLY A 94 5.97 4.02 0.12
C GLY A 94 7.26 4.84 0.19
N HIS A 95 7.15 6.17 0.25
CA HIS A 95 8.32 7.04 0.43
C HIS A 95 9.07 6.74 1.75
N LEU A 96 8.34 6.55 2.85
CA LEU A 96 8.92 6.19 4.15
C LEU A 96 9.64 4.83 4.12
N LEU A 97 9.04 3.81 3.48
CA LEU A 97 9.67 2.50 3.27
C LEU A 97 11.00 2.64 2.52
N HIS A 98 11.02 3.44 1.45
CA HIS A 98 12.24 3.66 0.70
C HIS A 98 13.34 4.34 1.52
N ARG A 99 12.97 5.34 2.33
CA ARG A 99 13.92 6.10 3.14
C ARG A 99 14.46 5.33 4.34
N PHE A 100 13.61 4.55 5.02
CA PHE A 100 13.96 3.91 6.29
C PHE A 100 14.22 2.41 6.16
N PHE A 101 13.32 1.65 5.55
CA PHE A 101 13.41 0.19 5.50
C PHE A 101 14.56 -0.27 4.60
N PHE A 102 14.64 0.21 3.35
CA PHE A 102 15.74 -0.19 2.46
C PHE A 102 17.10 0.31 2.93
N LYS A 103 17.15 1.43 3.65
CA LYS A 103 18.38 1.91 4.29
C LYS A 103 18.83 0.96 5.40
N ALA A 104 17.90 0.50 6.24
CA ALA A 104 18.18 -0.44 7.34
C ALA A 104 18.60 -1.85 6.86
N VAL A 105 18.15 -2.28 5.68
CA VAL A 105 18.61 -3.53 5.04
C VAL A 105 20.06 -3.44 4.54
N ASN A 106 20.55 -2.23 4.27
CA ASN A 106 21.92 -2.00 3.77
C ASN A 106 22.90 -1.60 4.87
N ARG A 107 22.42 -0.99 5.95
CA ARG A 107 23.21 -0.58 7.10
C ARG A 107 22.54 -1.10 8.37
N PRO A 108 23.16 -2.04 9.09
CA PRO A 108 22.56 -2.62 10.29
C PRO A 108 22.12 -1.50 11.25
N PRO A 109 20.85 -1.48 11.68
CA PRO A 109 20.35 -0.45 12.56
C PRO A 109 20.98 -0.59 13.96
N THR A 110 21.34 0.54 14.59
CA THR A 110 21.88 0.56 15.95
C THR A 110 20.93 -0.07 16.98
N HIS A 111 19.62 0.05 16.75
CA HIS A 111 18.58 -0.53 17.59
C HIS A 111 17.65 -1.42 16.75
N ALA A 112 18.02 -2.68 16.56
CA ALA A 112 17.28 -3.63 15.74
C ALA A 112 15.79 -3.77 16.14
N GLY A 113 15.49 -3.73 17.44
CA GLY A 113 14.11 -3.78 17.96
C GLY A 113 13.23 -2.61 17.50
N ARG A 114 13.76 -1.38 17.55
CA ARG A 114 13.06 -0.17 17.10
C ARG A 114 12.89 -0.16 15.59
N ALA A 115 13.93 -0.53 14.84
CA ALA A 115 13.87 -0.64 13.40
C ALA A 115 12.84 -1.68 12.94
N ALA A 116 12.78 -2.84 13.60
CA ALA A 116 11.81 -3.89 13.30
C ALA A 116 10.37 -3.45 13.60
N SER A 117 10.14 -2.73 14.70
CA SER A 117 8.82 -2.15 15.00
C SER A 117 8.41 -1.09 13.97
N GLY A 118 9.34 -0.24 13.52
CA GLY A 118 9.07 0.74 12.46
C GLY A 118 8.74 0.09 11.13
N ALA A 119 9.51 -0.94 10.73
CA ALA A 119 9.24 -1.75 9.55
C ALA A 119 7.86 -2.42 9.62
N ALA A 120 7.51 -2.98 10.78
CA ALA A 120 6.21 -3.58 11.02
C ALA A 120 5.07 -2.55 10.91
N ALA A 121 5.23 -1.35 11.47
CA ALA A 121 4.21 -0.30 11.33
C ALA A 121 3.99 0.09 9.86
N MET A 122 5.07 0.30 9.10
CA MET A 122 5.00 0.62 7.67
C MET A 122 4.37 -0.51 6.85
N ALA A 123 4.68 -1.77 7.17
CA ALA A 123 4.07 -2.94 6.53
C ALA A 123 2.57 -3.05 6.85
N ALA A 124 2.16 -2.78 8.10
CA ALA A 124 0.75 -2.78 8.48
C ALA A 124 -0.05 -1.69 7.73
N VAL A 125 0.49 -0.47 7.65
CA VAL A 125 -0.13 0.63 6.88
C VAL A 125 -0.23 0.29 5.40
N SER A 126 0.83 -0.29 4.82
CA SER A 126 0.83 -0.71 3.41
C SER A 126 -0.22 -1.78 3.14
N GLY A 127 -0.18 -2.88 3.91
CA GLY A 127 -1.11 -4.00 3.77
C GLY A 127 -2.57 -3.57 3.95
N ALA A 128 -2.85 -2.76 4.97
CA ALA A 128 -4.19 -2.24 5.21
C ALA A 128 -4.67 -1.36 4.05
N SER A 129 -3.80 -0.50 3.53
CA SER A 129 -4.16 0.40 2.42
C SER A 129 -4.43 -0.34 1.12
N TRP A 130 -3.65 -1.38 0.79
CA TRP A 130 -3.90 -2.22 -0.39
C TRP A 130 -5.18 -3.04 -0.27
N LEU A 131 -5.40 -3.70 0.87
CA LEU A 131 -6.64 -4.44 1.13
C LEU A 131 -7.86 -3.52 1.06
N TYR A 132 -7.76 -2.35 1.68
CA TYR A 132 -8.84 -1.38 1.70
C TYR A 132 -9.08 -0.74 0.32
N ALA A 133 -8.04 -0.51 -0.50
CA ALA A 133 -8.20 -0.09 -1.89
C ALA A 133 -8.98 -1.14 -2.72
N GLY A 134 -8.67 -2.43 -2.53
CA GLY A 134 -9.42 -3.54 -3.12
C GLY A 134 -10.90 -3.53 -2.70
N PHE A 135 -11.15 -3.37 -1.39
CA PHE A 135 -12.50 -3.20 -0.85
C PHE A 135 -13.25 -2.01 -1.48
N LEU A 136 -12.60 -0.83 -1.59
CA LEU A 136 -13.19 0.35 -2.23
C LEU A 136 -13.48 0.12 -3.73
N GLY A 137 -12.83 -0.82 -4.40
CA GLY A 137 -13.21 -1.29 -5.72
C GLY A 137 -14.65 -1.83 -5.74
N LEU A 138 -14.97 -2.68 -4.76
CA LEU A 138 -16.21 -3.45 -4.67
C LEU A 138 -17.34 -2.73 -3.90
N ALA A 139 -17.00 -1.77 -3.04
CA ALA A 139 -17.93 -1.12 -2.10
C ALA A 139 -18.92 -0.11 -2.74
N LYS A 140 -19.33 -0.28 -4.01
CA LYS A 140 -20.32 0.62 -4.65
C LYS A 140 -21.67 0.60 -3.91
N PRO A 141 -22.23 -0.55 -3.51
CA PRO A 141 -23.50 -0.59 -2.77
C PRO A 141 -23.43 0.07 -1.39
N LEU A 142 -22.25 0.06 -0.76
CA LEU A 142 -22.05 0.65 0.56
C LEU A 142 -21.96 2.19 0.51
N ALA A 143 -21.61 2.77 -0.64
CA ALA A 143 -21.42 4.21 -0.77
C ALA A 143 -22.68 5.04 -0.51
N THR A 144 -23.86 4.44 -0.68
CA THR A 144 -25.16 5.08 -0.40
C THR A 144 -25.60 4.93 1.06
N VAL A 145 -24.93 4.09 1.84
CA VAL A 145 -25.33 3.73 3.21
C VAL A 145 -24.35 4.26 4.24
N ILE A 146 -23.04 4.12 3.97
CA ILE A 146 -21.97 4.49 4.90
C ILE A 146 -21.25 5.74 4.36
N GLY A 147 -21.48 6.88 5.01
CA GLY A 147 -20.76 8.12 4.69
C GLY A 147 -19.25 8.00 4.94
N LEU A 148 -18.53 9.12 4.82
CA LEU A 148 -17.06 9.14 4.99
C LEU A 148 -16.60 8.59 6.36
N PRO A 149 -17.28 8.86 7.49
CA PRO A 149 -16.91 8.27 8.78
C PRO A 149 -17.00 6.74 8.82
N GLY A 150 -17.97 6.14 8.10
CA GLY A 150 -18.11 4.69 8.03
C GLY A 150 -16.95 4.05 7.26
N PHE A 151 -16.57 4.65 6.12
CA PHE A 151 -15.38 4.28 5.38
C PHE A 151 -14.10 4.40 6.23
N ALA A 152 -13.94 5.51 6.96
CA ALA A 152 -12.80 5.69 7.87
C ALA A 152 -12.76 4.62 8.97
N THR A 153 -13.91 4.27 9.55
CA THR A 153 -14.02 3.22 10.58
C THR A 153 -13.59 1.86 10.05
N ILE A 154 -14.03 1.50 8.84
CA ILE A 154 -13.60 0.25 8.18
C ILE A 154 -12.09 0.27 7.94
N PHE A 155 -11.53 1.39 7.46
CA PHE A 155 -10.09 1.51 7.27
C PHE A 155 -9.32 1.32 8.58
N LEU A 156 -9.76 1.94 9.67
CA LEU A 156 -9.14 1.79 10.99
C LEU A 156 -9.23 0.35 11.51
N ALA A 157 -10.35 -0.34 11.27
CA ALA A 157 -10.50 -1.74 11.64
C ALA A 157 -9.53 -2.64 10.85
N VAL A 158 -9.43 -2.44 9.53
CA VAL A 158 -8.46 -3.16 8.68
C VAL A 158 -7.03 -2.86 9.13
N LEU A 159 -6.71 -1.60 9.44
CA LEU A 159 -5.40 -1.20 9.93
C LEU A 159 -5.06 -1.86 11.27
N ALA A 160 -6.01 -1.93 12.20
CA ALA A 160 -5.83 -2.62 13.47
C ALA A 160 -5.56 -4.13 13.27
N LEU A 161 -6.32 -4.79 12.41
CA LEU A 161 -6.12 -6.20 12.07
C LEU A 161 -4.76 -6.45 11.43
N CYS A 162 -4.36 -5.63 10.45
CA CYS A 162 -3.03 -5.70 9.86
C CYS A 162 -1.94 -5.38 10.89
N GLY A 163 -2.16 -4.44 11.81
CA GLY A 163 -1.24 -4.12 12.90
C GLY A 163 -1.01 -5.31 13.82
N LEU A 164 -2.08 -5.97 14.26
CA LEU A 164 -2.00 -7.21 15.04
C LEU A 164 -1.26 -8.30 14.26
N PHE A 165 -1.57 -8.45 12.96
CA PHE A 165 -0.93 -9.45 12.13
C PHE A 165 0.59 -9.23 12.00
N VAL A 166 0.97 -8.03 11.61
CA VAL A 166 2.37 -7.72 11.35
C VAL A 166 3.19 -7.70 12.66
N THR A 167 2.62 -7.23 13.78
CA THR A 167 3.31 -7.30 15.08
C THR A 167 3.52 -8.73 15.56
N ARG A 168 2.56 -9.64 15.34
CA ARG A 168 2.63 -11.01 15.83
C ARG A 168 3.48 -11.93 14.96
N TRP A 169 3.44 -11.77 13.63
CA TRP A 169 4.08 -12.70 12.69
C TRP A 169 5.26 -12.10 11.92
N VAL A 170 5.20 -10.83 11.51
CA VAL A 170 6.22 -10.22 10.64
C VAL A 170 7.35 -9.57 11.44
N ARG A 171 7.04 -8.80 12.49
CA ARG A 171 8.03 -8.12 13.33
C ARG A 171 9.12 -9.06 13.87
N PRO A 172 8.80 -10.26 14.42
CA PRO A 172 9.83 -11.17 14.92
C PRO A 172 10.80 -11.61 13.81
N ARG A 173 10.31 -11.83 12.60
CA ARG A 173 11.13 -12.21 11.44
C ARG A 173 12.05 -11.07 11.01
N VAL A 174 11.53 -9.85 10.90
CA VAL A 174 12.34 -8.67 10.55
C VAL A 174 13.41 -8.41 11.60
N LEU A 175 13.09 -8.59 12.89
CA LEU A 175 14.06 -8.47 13.98
C LEU A 175 15.21 -9.47 13.82
N GLN A 176 14.91 -10.73 13.53
CA GLN A 176 15.93 -11.77 13.27
C GLN A 176 16.81 -11.40 12.06
N ILE A 177 16.22 -10.85 11.00
CA ILE A 177 16.97 -10.38 9.81
C ILE A 177 17.95 -9.28 10.19
N TYR A 178 17.53 -8.28 10.97
CA TYR A 178 18.42 -7.18 11.38
C TYR A 178 19.51 -7.64 12.34
N GLN A 179 19.20 -8.51 13.30
CA GLN A 179 20.20 -9.04 14.25
C GLN A 179 21.29 -9.84 13.55
N ARG A 180 20.93 -10.65 12.55
CA ARG A 180 21.90 -11.46 11.78
C ARG A 180 22.79 -10.63 10.84
N GLN A 181 22.41 -9.38 10.56
CA GLN A 181 23.19 -8.48 9.71
C GLN A 181 24.13 -7.57 10.51
N SER A 182 23.95 -7.46 11.83
CA SER A 182 24.89 -6.75 12.70
C SER A 182 26.18 -7.56 12.86
N PRO A 183 27.36 -7.00 12.55
CA PRO A 183 28.61 -7.61 12.97
C PRO A 183 28.65 -7.63 14.50
N GLY A 184 29.00 -8.77 15.08
CA GLY A 184 29.28 -8.89 16.51
C GLY A 184 30.50 -8.07 16.91
#